data_AF-A0A959DGH9-F1
#
_entry.id   AF-A0A959DGH9-F1
#
_cell.length_a   1.000
_cell.length_b   1.000
_cell.length_c   1.000
_cell.angle_alpha   90.00
_cell.angle_beta   90.00
_cell.angle_gamma   90.00
#
_symmetry.space_group_name_H-M   'P 1'
#
loop_
_entity.id
_entity.type
_entity.pdbx_description
1 polymer ?
#
loop_
_entity_poly.entity_id
_entity_poly.type
_entity_poly.pdbx_seq_one_letter_code
_entity_poly.pdbx_strand_id
1 'polypeptide(L)'
;MMRALLIAVLLLGIVQLPQAQPGRNDLNPCGTPPGKSEWLKRYQQNPQAHFRGVDTTLYVPLTIHLVGQDNGNGYFSHSQLLDALCRLNSDFEQANIQFFIEGDIQYLPNTAWNNHPDVLEGAEMMFLNNVENTINTYFVSDPAGNCGYNLPYAGIAMAKSCSGAADHTWAHEIGHNLSVQHPFLGWEGGVSHDGSVAHNFSDPAPLTVTYDYTYYKDTLIVDTLIIDTALVELVDGSNCTLAADGFCDTSPDYIAGRWTCNGNGQSPQEQTDPAGVKFRSDGSLIMGYSDDACQARFTPEQIAAMRANLYEVKADYLYNQTPLPSVSTAPIAITTPLQDELVQYDAAYLEWEPLENATHYLVQVSPVPSFTAALASSYILTTNSFTLPEALTLDRNYYWRVRGYNSHSFCN
;
A
#
# COMPACT_ATOMS: atom_id res chain seq x y z
N MET A 1 -2.65 53.57 50.16
CA MET A 1 -2.45 52.15 49.85
C MET A 1 -3.22 51.82 48.57
N MET A 2 -2.53 51.66 47.44
CA MET A 2 -3.08 50.97 46.27
C MET A 2 -1.88 50.51 45.43
N ARG A 3 -1.59 49.20 45.50
CA ARG A 3 -0.55 48.54 44.70
C ARG A 3 -1.17 48.19 43.35
N ALA A 4 -0.63 48.74 42.27
CA ALA A 4 -0.95 48.31 40.92
C ALA A 4 -0.30 46.94 40.66
N LEU A 5 -1.11 45.94 40.34
CA LEU A 5 -0.67 44.60 39.97
C LEU A 5 -0.52 44.57 38.44
N LEU A 6 0.72 44.56 37.93
CA LEU A 6 1.00 44.26 36.53
C LEU A 6 0.85 42.75 36.33
N ILE A 7 -0.19 42.32 35.60
CA ILE A 7 -0.33 40.95 35.12
C ILE A 7 0.41 40.86 33.79
N ALA A 8 1.57 40.20 33.80
CA ALA A 8 2.26 39.80 32.59
C ALA A 8 1.52 38.59 31.99
N VAL A 9 0.86 38.78 30.85
CA VAL A 9 0.30 37.69 30.06
C VAL A 9 1.47 37.02 29.33
N LEU A 10 1.92 35.87 29.85
CA LEU A 10 2.81 34.98 29.11
C LEU A 10 2.01 34.33 27.98
N LEU A 11 2.19 34.80 26.74
CA LEU A 11 1.83 34.05 25.55
C LEU A 11 2.83 32.91 25.40
N LEU A 12 2.51 31.76 26.01
CA LEU A 12 3.16 30.49 25.69
C LEU A 12 2.71 30.09 24.28
N GLY A 13 3.50 30.47 23.27
CA GLY A 13 3.39 29.87 21.95
C GLY A 13 3.68 28.38 22.08
N ILE A 14 2.69 27.54 21.83
CA ILE A 14 2.89 26.11 21.67
C ILE A 14 3.70 25.96 20.37
N VAL A 15 5.01 25.76 20.52
CA VAL A 15 5.82 25.23 19.43
C VAL A 15 5.33 23.80 19.21
N GLN A 16 4.45 23.60 18.23
CA GLN A 16 4.17 22.26 17.74
C GLN A 16 5.48 21.75 17.14
N LEU A 17 6.16 20.86 17.88
CA LEU A 17 7.26 20.10 17.31
C LEU A 17 6.67 19.30 16.13
N PRO A 18 7.34 19.28 14.96
CA PRO A 18 6.89 18.43 13.88
C PRO A 18 6.81 16.99 14.40
N GLN A 19 5.61 16.42 14.36
CA GLN A 19 5.43 15.02 14.71
C GLN A 19 6.20 14.20 13.67
N ALA A 20 7.23 13.48 14.13
CA ALA A 20 8.03 12.65 13.25
C ALA A 20 7.14 11.55 12.66
N GLN A 21 7.21 11.34 11.35
CA GLN A 21 6.51 10.24 10.70
C GLN A 21 7.00 8.90 11.29
N PRO A 22 6.09 7.97 11.66
CA PRO A 22 6.49 6.67 12.19
C PRO A 22 7.27 5.88 11.14
N GLY A 23 8.31 5.17 11.61
CA GLY A 23 9.02 4.21 10.78
C GLY A 23 8.17 2.95 10.58
N ARG A 24 8.49 2.17 9.55
CA ARG A 24 7.83 0.89 9.27
C ARG A 24 7.76 -0.05 10.48
N ASN A 25 8.81 -0.08 11.30
CA ASN A 25 8.90 -0.97 12.46
C ASN A 25 8.06 -0.51 13.65
N ASP A 26 7.56 0.73 13.60
CA ASP A 26 6.66 1.29 14.62
C ASP A 26 5.18 1.00 14.29
N LEU A 27 4.91 0.43 13.11
CA LEU A 27 3.58 0.18 12.57
C LEU A 27 3.24 -1.31 12.50
N ASN A 28 1.98 -1.65 12.77
CA ASN A 28 1.45 -2.99 12.55
C ASN A 28 1.46 -3.32 11.04
N PRO A 29 1.60 -4.60 10.63
CA PRO A 29 1.68 -4.96 9.21
C PRO A 29 0.46 -4.56 8.38
N CYS A 30 -0.75 -4.76 8.91
CA CYS A 30 -2.00 -4.43 8.24
C CYS A 30 -3.11 -4.20 9.27
N GLY A 31 -3.98 -3.25 8.98
CA GLY A 31 -5.17 -2.89 9.77
C GLY A 31 -6.49 -3.22 9.09
N THR A 32 -6.47 -4.01 8.00
CA THR A 32 -7.68 -4.51 7.36
C THR A 32 -8.42 -5.43 8.35
N PRO A 33 -9.71 -5.15 8.65
CA PRO A 33 -10.47 -6.00 9.54
C PRO A 33 -10.54 -7.46 9.02
N PRO A 34 -10.33 -8.47 9.88
CA PRO A 34 -10.37 -9.86 9.44
C PRO A 34 -11.80 -10.29 9.11
N GLY A 35 -11.99 -10.93 7.95
CA GLY A 35 -13.26 -11.55 7.61
C GLY A 35 -13.39 -11.94 6.14
N LYS A 36 -14.23 -12.93 5.85
CA LYS A 36 -14.57 -13.27 4.45
C LYS A 36 -15.85 -12.55 4.04
N SER A 37 -15.81 -11.86 2.91
CA SER A 37 -17.00 -11.27 2.30
C SER A 37 -18.03 -12.35 1.99
N GLU A 38 -19.32 -11.98 1.99
CA GLU A 38 -20.38 -12.92 1.60
C GLU A 38 -20.18 -13.40 0.16
N TRP A 39 -19.62 -12.55 -0.71
CA TRP A 39 -19.23 -12.97 -2.06
C TRP A 39 -18.14 -14.04 -2.02
N LEU A 40 -17.06 -13.87 -1.24
CA LEU A 40 -15.98 -14.85 -1.16
C LEU A 40 -16.49 -16.21 -0.63
N LYS A 41 -17.33 -16.18 0.41
CA LYS A 41 -17.96 -17.39 0.96
C LYS A 41 -18.77 -18.15 -0.10
N ARG A 42 -19.49 -17.44 -0.97
CA ARG A 42 -20.24 -18.05 -2.09
C ARG A 42 -19.31 -18.54 -3.20
N TYR A 43 -18.28 -17.75 -3.57
CA TYR A 43 -17.28 -18.15 -4.58
C TYR A 43 -16.59 -19.46 -4.19
N GLN A 44 -16.16 -19.58 -2.93
CA GLN A 44 -15.43 -20.76 -2.41
C GLN A 44 -16.30 -22.04 -2.39
N GLN A 45 -17.62 -21.93 -2.41
CA GLN A 45 -18.51 -23.10 -2.52
C GLN A 45 -18.48 -23.73 -3.92
N ASN A 46 -18.16 -22.96 -4.97
CA ASN A 46 -18.09 -23.45 -6.34
C ASN A 46 -17.14 -22.63 -7.23
N PRO A 47 -15.81 -22.61 -6.97
CA PRO A 47 -14.87 -21.73 -7.69
C PRO A 47 -14.89 -21.95 -9.21
N GLN A 48 -15.12 -23.19 -9.65
CA GLN A 48 -15.13 -23.57 -11.06
C GLN A 48 -16.26 -22.90 -11.85
N ALA A 49 -17.40 -22.60 -11.22
CA ALA A 49 -18.49 -21.86 -11.88
C ALA A 49 -18.19 -20.37 -12.08
N HIS A 50 -17.27 -19.83 -11.29
CA HIS A 50 -16.88 -18.42 -11.28
C HIS A 50 -15.52 -18.17 -11.94
N PHE A 51 -14.84 -19.24 -12.39
CA PHE A 51 -13.48 -19.15 -12.90
C PHE A 51 -13.36 -18.15 -14.05
N ARG A 52 -12.31 -17.34 -13.98
CA ARG A 52 -11.89 -16.40 -15.03
C ARG A 52 -10.42 -16.67 -15.28
N GLY A 53 -10.10 -17.14 -16.48
CA GLY A 53 -8.72 -17.46 -16.86
C GLY A 53 -7.80 -16.23 -16.82
N VAL A 54 -6.50 -16.47 -16.84
CA VAL A 54 -5.43 -15.44 -16.95
C VAL A 54 -5.00 -15.21 -18.40
N ASP A 55 -5.89 -15.45 -19.36
CA ASP A 55 -5.62 -15.33 -20.81
C ASP A 55 -5.53 -13.88 -21.30
N THR A 56 -6.07 -12.94 -20.52
CA THR A 56 -6.10 -11.52 -20.83
C THR A 56 -5.67 -10.67 -19.64
N THR A 57 -4.94 -9.60 -19.93
CA THR A 57 -4.60 -8.57 -18.94
C THR A 57 -5.84 -7.73 -18.65
N LEU A 58 -6.18 -7.61 -17.37
CA LEU A 58 -7.20 -6.70 -16.86
C LEU A 58 -6.55 -5.39 -16.48
N TYR A 59 -7.00 -4.29 -17.07
CA TYR A 59 -6.54 -2.95 -16.73
C TYR A 59 -7.45 -2.35 -15.68
N VAL A 60 -6.90 -2.07 -14.49
CA VAL A 60 -7.68 -1.62 -13.32
C VAL A 60 -7.24 -0.20 -12.91
N PRO A 61 -8.17 0.78 -12.90
CA PRO A 61 -7.85 2.16 -12.59
C PRO A 61 -7.58 2.38 -11.09
N LEU A 62 -6.51 3.12 -10.80
CA LEU A 62 -6.19 3.66 -9.48
C LEU A 62 -6.44 5.17 -9.46
N THR A 63 -7.10 5.66 -8.42
CA THR A 63 -7.04 7.08 -8.07
C THR A 63 -6.10 7.24 -6.88
N ILE A 64 -5.09 8.10 -7.07
CA ILE A 64 -4.03 8.32 -6.07
C ILE A 64 -4.29 9.61 -5.31
N HIS A 65 -4.37 9.51 -3.99
CA HIS A 65 -4.51 10.62 -3.07
C HIS A 65 -3.25 10.74 -2.20
N LEU A 66 -2.48 11.80 -2.38
CA LEU A 66 -1.31 12.11 -1.55
C LEU A 66 -1.74 13.07 -0.45
N VAL A 67 -1.77 12.59 0.78
CA VAL A 67 -2.20 13.39 1.94
C VAL A 67 -0.96 14.01 2.59
N GLY A 68 -1.02 15.29 2.91
CA GLY A 68 0.07 16.07 3.48
C GLY A 68 -0.38 16.82 4.73
N GLN A 69 0.52 17.64 5.26
CA GLN A 69 0.20 18.58 6.34
C GLN A 69 -0.61 19.78 5.79
N ASP A 70 -1.30 20.48 6.67
CA ASP A 70 -2.14 21.66 6.32
C ASP A 70 -1.33 22.78 5.64
N ASN A 71 -0.01 22.81 5.88
CA ASN A 71 0.91 23.76 5.25
C ASN A 71 1.32 23.37 3.81
N GLY A 72 0.78 22.27 3.27
CA GLY A 72 1.10 21.76 1.94
C GLY A 72 2.43 21.01 1.83
N ASN A 73 3.01 20.55 2.94
CA ASN A 73 4.25 19.77 2.94
C ASN A 73 4.01 18.31 3.37
N GLY A 74 5.07 17.50 3.27
CA GLY A 74 5.07 16.14 3.82
C GLY A 74 4.27 15.12 3.00
N TYR A 75 3.92 15.43 1.74
CA TYR A 75 3.34 14.47 0.82
C TYR A 75 4.28 13.30 0.53
N PHE A 76 3.72 12.17 0.11
CA PHE A 76 4.52 11.09 -0.44
C PHE A 76 5.23 11.57 -1.70
N SER A 77 6.52 11.25 -1.87
CA SER A 77 7.26 11.79 -3.01
C SER A 77 6.83 11.11 -4.31
N HIS A 78 6.76 11.88 -5.39
CA HIS A 78 6.37 11.35 -6.70
C HIS A 78 7.34 10.28 -7.21
N SER A 79 8.63 10.40 -6.89
CA SER A 79 9.63 9.37 -7.21
C SER A 79 9.27 8.04 -6.55
N GLN A 80 8.98 8.06 -5.24
CA GLN A 80 8.59 6.85 -4.51
C GLN A 80 7.25 6.30 -4.99
N LEU A 81 6.30 7.15 -5.35
CA LEU A 81 5.03 6.73 -5.94
C LEU A 81 5.22 5.94 -7.23
N LEU A 82 6.06 6.43 -8.16
CA LEU A 82 6.36 5.71 -9.40
C LEU A 82 7.05 4.36 -9.14
N ASP A 83 7.93 4.30 -8.14
CA ASP A 83 8.58 3.05 -7.74
C ASP A 83 7.58 2.07 -7.10
N ALA A 84 6.67 2.56 -6.25
CA ALA A 84 5.61 1.76 -5.63
C ALA A 84 4.61 1.22 -6.66
N LEU A 85 4.21 2.03 -7.65
CA LEU A 85 3.37 1.60 -8.78
C LEU A 85 4.07 0.53 -9.63
N CYS A 86 5.38 0.68 -9.83
CA CYS A 86 6.17 -0.33 -10.52
C CYS A 86 6.18 -1.66 -9.75
N ARG A 87 6.43 -1.60 -8.44
CA ARG A 87 6.39 -2.78 -7.56
C ARG A 87 5.03 -3.45 -7.56
N LEU A 88 3.95 -2.67 -7.44
CA LEU A 88 2.58 -3.17 -7.48
C LEU A 88 2.26 -3.93 -8.77
N ASN A 89 2.61 -3.38 -9.94
CA ASN A 89 2.39 -4.08 -11.20
C ASN A 89 3.24 -5.34 -11.36
N SER A 90 4.44 -5.37 -10.78
CA SER A 90 5.27 -6.57 -10.71
C SER A 90 4.63 -7.65 -9.83
N ASP A 91 4.06 -7.27 -8.69
CA ASP A 91 3.37 -8.19 -7.76
C ASP A 91 2.13 -8.85 -8.38
N PHE A 92 1.47 -8.19 -9.32
CA PHE A 92 0.27 -8.68 -10.00
C PHE A 92 0.52 -9.22 -11.43
N GLU A 93 1.78 -9.28 -11.88
CA GLU A 93 2.12 -9.76 -13.22
C GLU A 93 1.56 -11.17 -13.49
N GLN A 94 1.73 -12.10 -12.53
CA GLN A 94 1.19 -13.46 -12.64
C GLN A 94 -0.34 -13.52 -12.66
N ALA A 95 -1.00 -12.51 -12.09
CA ALA A 95 -2.45 -12.40 -12.10
C ALA A 95 -3.00 -11.86 -13.42
N ASN A 96 -2.13 -11.36 -14.31
CA ASN A 96 -2.54 -10.59 -15.49
C ASN A 96 -3.53 -9.47 -15.11
N ILE A 97 -3.21 -8.74 -14.05
CA ILE A 97 -3.88 -7.52 -13.62
C ILE A 97 -2.84 -6.41 -13.67
N GLN A 98 -3.10 -5.37 -14.44
CA GLN A 98 -2.24 -4.21 -14.53
C GLN A 98 -3.01 -2.99 -14.02
N PHE A 99 -2.41 -2.29 -13.07
CA PHE A 99 -2.93 -1.05 -12.54
C PHE A 99 -2.38 0.15 -13.29
N PHE A 100 -3.22 1.16 -13.47
CA PHE A 100 -2.88 2.42 -14.13
C PHE A 100 -3.46 3.60 -13.35
N ILE A 101 -2.85 4.78 -13.48
CA ILE A 101 -3.35 6.00 -12.82
C ILE A 101 -4.50 6.54 -13.66
N GLU A 102 -5.68 6.66 -13.05
CA GLU A 102 -6.84 7.34 -13.63
C GLU A 102 -6.89 8.80 -13.15
N GLY A 103 -6.96 9.72 -14.12
CA GLY A 103 -6.99 11.15 -13.85
C GLY A 103 -5.70 11.73 -13.25
N ASP A 104 -5.83 12.89 -12.63
CA ASP A 104 -4.74 13.58 -11.94
C ASP A 104 -4.55 13.05 -10.52
N ILE A 105 -3.31 13.11 -10.02
CA ILE A 105 -3.00 12.82 -8.62
C ILE A 105 -3.61 13.91 -7.73
N GLN A 106 -4.35 13.49 -6.70
CA GLN A 106 -5.01 14.38 -5.76
C GLN A 106 -4.08 14.71 -4.59
N TYR A 107 -3.89 16.00 -4.29
CA TYR A 107 -3.09 16.45 -3.14
C TYR A 107 -4.01 17.02 -2.06
N LEU A 108 -4.00 16.39 -0.88
CA LEU A 108 -4.88 16.73 0.23
C LEU A 108 -4.07 17.30 1.42
N PRO A 109 -3.98 18.63 1.60
CA PRO A 109 -3.29 19.25 2.73
C PRO A 109 -4.16 19.17 3.99
N ASN A 110 -4.10 18.04 4.69
CA ASN A 110 -4.87 17.83 5.92
C ASN A 110 -4.07 17.01 6.94
N THR A 111 -3.54 17.68 7.96
CA THR A 111 -2.67 17.04 8.97
C THR A 111 -3.40 15.95 9.75
N ALA A 112 -4.71 16.12 10.02
CA ALA A 112 -5.52 15.17 10.76
C ALA A 112 -5.73 13.89 9.95
N TRP A 113 -6.14 14.00 8.68
CA TRP A 113 -6.24 12.83 7.79
C TRP A 113 -4.89 12.16 7.55
N ASN A 114 -3.82 12.94 7.47
CA ASN A 114 -2.47 12.42 7.29
C ASN A 114 -1.96 11.60 8.48
N ASN A 115 -2.51 11.81 9.68
CA ASN A 115 -2.15 11.11 10.91
C ASN A 115 -3.42 10.82 11.73
N HIS A 116 -4.28 9.95 11.19
CA HIS A 116 -5.54 9.62 11.83
C HIS A 116 -5.36 8.49 12.85
N PRO A 117 -6.01 8.56 14.03
CA PRO A 117 -5.81 7.62 15.13
C PRO A 117 -6.55 6.29 14.93
N ASP A 118 -7.60 6.26 14.10
CA ASP A 118 -8.42 5.08 13.86
C ASP A 118 -8.95 5.03 12.43
N VAL A 119 -9.39 3.82 12.03
CA VAL A 119 -9.88 3.54 10.67
C VAL A 119 -11.18 4.26 10.33
N LEU A 120 -11.95 4.77 11.31
CA LEU A 120 -13.20 5.48 11.05
C LEU A 120 -12.94 6.91 10.58
N GLU A 121 -11.98 7.61 11.20
CA GLU A 121 -11.50 8.91 10.68
C GLU A 121 -10.91 8.75 9.27
N GLY A 122 -10.20 7.64 9.03
CA GLY A 122 -9.75 7.25 7.70
C GLY A 122 -10.89 7.04 6.69
N ALA A 123 -11.96 6.36 7.11
CA ALA A 123 -13.15 6.16 6.29
C ALA A 123 -13.84 7.48 5.92
N GLU A 124 -13.92 8.45 6.85
CA GLU A 124 -14.48 9.78 6.59
C GLU A 124 -13.72 10.49 5.46
N MET A 125 -12.38 10.49 5.52
CA MET A 125 -11.54 11.00 4.44
C MET A 125 -11.88 10.32 3.11
N MET A 126 -12.00 8.99 3.09
CA MET A 126 -12.30 8.23 1.87
C MET A 126 -13.67 8.60 1.30
N PHE A 127 -14.73 8.66 2.10
CA PHE A 127 -16.07 9.03 1.62
C PHE A 127 -16.16 10.43 1.01
N LEU A 128 -15.35 11.37 1.52
CA LEU A 128 -15.34 12.74 1.02
C LEU A 128 -14.57 12.91 -0.29
N ASN A 129 -13.63 12.00 -0.59
CA ASN A 129 -12.65 12.20 -1.66
C ASN A 129 -12.62 11.07 -2.69
N ASN A 130 -13.34 9.97 -2.47
CA ASN A 130 -13.35 8.83 -3.39
C ASN A 130 -13.84 9.24 -4.78
N VAL A 131 -13.15 8.72 -5.79
CA VAL A 131 -13.57 8.78 -7.19
C VAL A 131 -14.26 7.45 -7.53
N GLU A 132 -15.45 7.52 -8.11
CA GLU A 132 -16.21 6.33 -8.49
C GLU A 132 -15.45 5.47 -9.52
N ASN A 133 -15.69 4.16 -9.49
CA ASN A 133 -15.16 3.18 -10.44
C ASN A 133 -13.63 3.04 -10.48
N THR A 134 -12.94 3.50 -9.44
CA THR A 134 -11.50 3.31 -9.28
C THR A 134 -11.16 2.70 -7.91
N ILE A 135 -9.98 2.09 -7.82
CA ILE A 135 -9.39 1.74 -6.53
C ILE A 135 -8.75 3.02 -5.97
N ASN A 136 -9.40 3.61 -4.96
CA ASN A 136 -8.91 4.81 -4.29
C ASN A 136 -7.84 4.44 -3.25
N THR A 137 -6.63 4.97 -3.40
CA THR A 137 -5.51 4.74 -2.49
C THR A 137 -5.00 6.06 -1.91
N TYR A 138 -4.94 6.14 -0.58
CA TYR A 138 -4.51 7.31 0.19
C TYR A 138 -3.15 7.07 0.83
N PHE A 139 -2.14 7.84 0.45
CA PHE A 139 -0.81 7.78 1.06
C PHE A 139 -0.71 8.79 2.20
N VAL A 140 -0.68 8.28 3.43
CA VAL A 140 -0.67 9.06 4.69
C VAL A 140 0.57 8.77 5.51
N SER A 141 0.86 9.59 6.52
CA SER A 141 2.01 9.41 7.41
C SER A 141 1.77 8.32 8.46
N ASP A 142 0.58 8.28 9.05
CA ASP A 142 0.19 7.26 10.05
C ASP A 142 -1.29 6.86 9.83
N PRO A 143 -1.56 5.69 9.23
CA PRO A 143 -2.91 5.18 9.05
C PRO A 143 -3.34 4.31 10.24
N ALA A 144 -3.72 4.97 11.35
CA ALA A 144 -4.17 4.30 12.57
C ALA A 144 -3.18 3.29 13.16
N GLY A 145 -1.87 3.56 13.03
CA GLY A 145 -0.80 2.70 13.55
C GLY A 145 -0.46 1.49 12.66
N ASN A 146 -0.89 1.47 11.40
CA ASN A 146 -0.67 0.34 10.48
C ASN A 146 0.22 0.72 9.29
N CYS A 147 0.79 -0.27 8.60
CA CYS A 147 1.46 -0.04 7.32
C CYS A 147 0.44 0.19 6.19
N GLY A 148 -0.75 -0.37 6.31
CA GLY A 148 -1.88 -0.13 5.44
C GLY A 148 -3.15 -0.74 5.98
N TYR A 149 -4.28 -0.39 5.38
CA TYR A 149 -5.54 -1.11 5.53
C TYR A 149 -6.44 -0.85 4.32
N ASN A 150 -7.32 -1.80 4.03
CA ASN A 150 -8.42 -1.70 3.10
C ASN A 150 -9.75 -1.76 3.87
N LEU A 151 -10.64 -0.81 3.60
CA LEU A 151 -12.03 -0.84 4.03
C LEU A 151 -12.90 -1.19 2.82
N PRO A 152 -13.56 -2.37 2.77
CA PRO A 152 -14.29 -2.85 1.59
C PRO A 152 -15.33 -1.87 1.02
N TYR A 153 -15.90 -1.03 1.89
CA TYR A 153 -16.92 -0.04 1.58
C TYR A 153 -16.38 1.38 1.33
N ALA A 154 -15.08 1.62 1.50
CA ALA A 154 -14.48 2.95 1.38
C ALA A 154 -13.27 2.94 0.45
N GLY A 155 -12.09 2.51 0.90
CA GLY A 155 -10.86 2.59 0.11
C GLY A 155 -9.65 2.04 0.84
N ILE A 156 -8.47 2.35 0.33
CA ILE A 156 -7.18 1.87 0.87
C ILE A 156 -6.40 3.03 1.46
N ALA A 157 -5.91 2.88 2.69
CA ALA A 157 -4.90 3.77 3.26
C ALA A 157 -3.55 3.07 3.33
N MET A 158 -2.50 3.79 2.95
CA MET A 158 -1.12 3.31 2.90
C MET A 158 -0.22 4.24 3.71
N ALA A 159 0.61 3.67 4.59
CA ALA A 159 1.66 4.42 5.23
C ALA A 159 2.77 4.70 4.21
N LYS A 160 3.17 5.97 4.09
CA LYS A 160 4.31 6.41 3.26
C LYS A 160 5.60 5.64 3.56
N SER A 161 5.80 5.24 4.82
CA SER A 161 6.98 4.49 5.28
C SER A 161 6.94 3.00 4.95
N CYS A 162 5.82 2.46 4.46
CA CYS A 162 5.66 1.06 4.04
C CYS A 162 5.32 0.92 2.55
N SER A 163 5.62 1.95 1.76
CA SER A 163 5.29 2.07 0.33
C SER A 163 6.53 2.26 -0.56
N GLY A 164 7.70 1.76 -0.15
CA GLY A 164 8.94 1.83 -0.91
C GLY A 164 8.99 0.89 -2.12
N ALA A 165 10.05 1.02 -2.92
CA ALA A 165 10.26 0.24 -4.16
C ALA A 165 10.36 -1.28 -3.96
N ALA A 166 10.69 -1.72 -2.75
CA ALA A 166 10.79 -3.13 -2.38
C ALA A 166 9.60 -3.58 -1.52
N ASP A 167 8.64 -2.70 -1.23
CA ASP A 167 7.58 -3.00 -0.28
C ASP A 167 6.36 -3.63 -0.97
N HIS A 168 5.80 -4.70 -0.39
CA HIS A 168 4.61 -5.41 -0.93
C HIS A 168 3.29 -5.01 -0.26
N THR A 169 3.34 -4.12 0.73
CA THR A 169 2.17 -3.68 1.49
C THR A 169 1.02 -3.22 0.58
N TRP A 170 1.31 -2.49 -0.50
CA TRP A 170 0.25 -2.03 -1.39
C TRP A 170 -0.44 -3.18 -2.12
N ALA A 171 0.35 -4.18 -2.55
CA ALA A 171 -0.21 -5.38 -3.15
C ALA A 171 -1.06 -6.17 -2.15
N HIS A 172 -0.61 -6.26 -0.91
CA HIS A 172 -1.36 -6.87 0.19
C HIS A 172 -2.74 -6.22 0.39
N GLU A 173 -2.80 -4.89 0.51
CA GLU A 173 -4.08 -4.18 0.69
C GLU A 173 -4.99 -4.26 -0.54
N ILE A 174 -4.43 -4.29 -1.77
CA ILE A 174 -5.22 -4.52 -2.98
C ILE A 174 -5.74 -5.97 -3.02
N GLY A 175 -4.97 -6.96 -2.52
CA GLY A 175 -5.45 -8.32 -2.34
C GLY A 175 -6.73 -8.37 -1.48
N HIS A 176 -6.75 -7.62 -0.37
CA HIS A 176 -7.95 -7.42 0.44
C HIS A 176 -9.08 -6.69 -0.30
N ASN A 177 -8.76 -5.65 -1.09
CA ASN A 177 -9.75 -4.94 -1.92
C ASN A 177 -10.44 -5.87 -2.92
N LEU A 178 -9.70 -6.84 -3.44
CA LEU A 178 -10.16 -7.92 -4.34
C LEU A 178 -10.61 -9.18 -3.57
N SER A 179 -10.92 -9.00 -2.29
CA SER A 179 -11.56 -9.94 -1.36
C SER A 179 -10.70 -11.07 -0.78
N VAL A 180 -9.41 -11.19 -1.13
CA VAL A 180 -8.52 -12.22 -0.55
C VAL A 180 -8.19 -11.90 0.91
N GLN A 181 -8.04 -12.93 1.75
CA GLN A 181 -7.80 -12.80 3.19
C GLN A 181 -6.42 -13.35 3.57
N HIS A 182 -5.99 -13.04 4.79
CA HIS A 182 -4.75 -13.60 5.35
C HIS A 182 -4.83 -15.13 5.46
N PRO A 183 -3.77 -15.89 5.12
CA PRO A 183 -3.71 -17.34 5.34
C PRO A 183 -3.83 -17.76 6.80
N PHE A 184 -3.66 -16.80 7.73
CA PHE A 184 -3.85 -16.98 9.16
C PHE A 184 -5.19 -16.43 9.66
N LEU A 185 -6.18 -16.21 8.80
CA LEU A 185 -7.48 -15.62 9.18
C LEU A 185 -8.05 -16.29 10.43
N GLY A 186 -8.28 -15.48 11.47
CA GLY A 186 -8.75 -15.91 12.78
C GLY A 186 -7.69 -15.79 13.88
N TRP A 187 -6.41 -15.73 13.53
CA TRP A 187 -5.28 -15.67 14.46
C TRP A 187 -4.84 -14.24 14.81
N GLU A 188 -5.49 -13.19 14.28
CA GLU A 188 -5.11 -11.79 14.45
C GLU A 188 -5.12 -11.35 15.92
N GLY A 189 -5.98 -11.95 16.75
CA GLY A 189 -6.00 -11.81 18.20
C GLY A 189 -5.35 -12.98 18.95
N GLY A 190 -4.68 -13.90 18.27
CA GLY A 190 -4.28 -15.20 18.85
C GLY A 190 -5.47 -16.17 18.90
N VAL A 191 -5.69 -16.84 20.04
CA VAL A 191 -6.80 -17.81 20.16
C VAL A 191 -8.13 -17.10 20.41
N SER A 192 -8.10 -15.94 21.06
CA SER A 192 -9.26 -15.10 21.32
C SER A 192 -9.23 -13.85 20.45
N HIS A 193 -10.40 -13.30 20.12
CA HIS A 193 -10.51 -12.09 19.30
C HIS A 193 -9.78 -10.85 19.83
N ASP A 194 -9.39 -10.86 21.11
CA ASP A 194 -8.86 -9.71 21.86
C ASP A 194 -7.42 -9.89 22.36
N GLY A 195 -6.71 -10.95 21.99
CA GLY A 195 -5.35 -11.17 22.50
C GLY A 195 -5.26 -11.77 23.91
N SER A 196 -6.39 -11.98 24.60
CA SER A 196 -6.38 -12.44 26.00
C SER A 196 -5.94 -13.91 26.17
N VAL A 197 -6.02 -14.72 25.11
CA VAL A 197 -5.61 -16.13 25.13
C VAL A 197 -4.40 -16.35 24.21
N ALA A 198 -3.23 -16.48 24.83
CA ALA A 198 -2.00 -16.84 24.14
C ALA A 198 -1.96 -18.33 23.75
N HIS A 199 -1.16 -18.66 22.73
CA HIS A 199 -0.90 -20.03 22.31
C HIS A 199 0.60 -20.28 22.17
N ASN A 200 1.05 -21.44 22.63
CA ASN A 200 2.40 -21.93 22.40
C ASN A 200 2.39 -22.82 21.14
N PHE A 201 3.04 -22.36 20.09
CA PHE A 201 3.09 -23.04 18.79
C PHE A 201 3.71 -24.47 18.82
N SER A 202 4.34 -24.87 19.92
CA SER A 202 4.82 -26.26 20.11
C SER A 202 3.72 -27.23 20.55
N ASP A 203 2.61 -26.71 21.09
CA ASP A 203 1.44 -27.47 21.49
C ASP A 203 0.45 -27.53 20.31
N PRO A 204 -0.37 -28.59 20.17
CA PRO A 204 -1.40 -28.62 19.14
C PRO A 204 -2.33 -27.41 19.22
N ALA A 205 -2.53 -26.74 18.09
CA ALA A 205 -3.47 -25.63 17.98
C ALA A 205 -4.91 -26.07 18.33
N PRO A 206 -5.76 -25.17 18.87
CA PRO A 206 -7.17 -25.47 19.04
C PRO A 206 -7.83 -25.73 17.68
N LEU A 207 -8.96 -26.44 17.67
CA LEU A 207 -9.74 -26.65 16.43
C LEU A 207 -10.33 -25.35 15.87
N THR A 208 -10.51 -24.35 16.72
CA THR A 208 -11.12 -23.06 16.40
C THR A 208 -10.45 -21.92 17.13
N VAL A 209 -10.43 -20.76 16.49
CA VAL A 209 -10.04 -19.47 17.06
C VAL A 209 -11.17 -18.46 16.85
N THR A 210 -11.17 -17.37 17.62
CA THR A 210 -12.18 -16.30 17.48
C THR A 210 -11.52 -15.01 17.05
N TYR A 211 -12.21 -14.22 16.22
CA TYR A 211 -11.71 -12.94 15.71
C TYR A 211 -12.82 -11.88 15.70
N ASP A 212 -12.41 -10.62 15.80
CA ASP A 212 -13.29 -9.45 15.74
C ASP A 212 -13.46 -9.01 14.28
N TYR A 213 -14.68 -9.10 13.76
CA TYR A 213 -15.01 -8.67 12.39
C TYR A 213 -15.92 -7.45 12.35
N THR A 214 -16.06 -6.71 13.46
CA THR A 214 -17.00 -5.59 13.62
C THR A 214 -16.96 -4.60 12.45
N TYR A 215 -15.77 -4.27 11.95
CA TYR A 215 -15.57 -3.26 10.90
C TYR A 215 -15.59 -3.81 9.46
N TYR A 216 -15.83 -5.12 9.27
CA TYR A 216 -15.77 -5.73 7.93
C TYR A 216 -17.11 -5.73 7.18
N LYS A 217 -18.23 -5.39 7.82
CA LYS A 217 -19.53 -5.29 7.12
C LYS A 217 -19.58 -4.04 6.24
N ASP A 218 -20.36 -4.09 5.17
CA ASP A 218 -20.69 -2.96 4.28
C ASP A 218 -21.47 -1.81 4.98
N THR A 219 -21.50 -1.79 6.31
CA THR A 219 -22.23 -0.81 7.13
C THR A 219 -21.37 -0.38 8.33
N LEU A 220 -21.17 0.92 8.52
CA LEU A 220 -20.46 1.54 9.66
C LEU A 220 -21.27 1.52 10.97
N ILE A 221 -21.96 0.43 11.26
CA ILE A 221 -22.71 0.29 12.51
C ILE A 221 -21.71 -0.17 13.58
N VAL A 222 -21.25 0.78 14.39
CA VAL A 222 -20.19 0.60 15.41
C VAL A 222 -20.74 0.30 16.82
N ASP A 223 -22.04 0.06 16.96
CA ASP A 223 -22.69 -0.12 18.26
C ASP A 223 -22.64 -1.57 18.81
N THR A 224 -22.16 -2.52 18.01
CA THR A 224 -22.19 -3.95 18.34
C THR A 224 -20.84 -4.59 18.02
N LEU A 225 -20.12 -5.05 19.05
CA LEU A 225 -18.96 -5.93 18.87
C LEU A 225 -19.42 -7.24 18.23
N ILE A 226 -18.81 -7.63 17.12
CA ILE A 226 -19.15 -8.86 16.41
C ILE A 226 -17.95 -9.81 16.36
N ILE A 227 -18.09 -10.92 17.08
CA ILE A 227 -17.09 -11.98 17.16
C ILE A 227 -17.55 -13.14 16.27
N ASP A 228 -16.65 -13.65 15.43
CA ASP A 228 -16.87 -14.86 14.66
C ASP A 228 -15.82 -15.93 15.04
N THR A 229 -16.02 -17.14 14.54
CA THR A 229 -15.16 -18.30 14.79
C THR A 229 -14.57 -18.79 13.47
N ALA A 230 -13.24 -18.91 13.41
CA ALA A 230 -12.55 -19.56 12.31
C ALA A 230 -12.15 -20.99 12.70
N LEU A 231 -12.28 -21.94 11.78
CA LEU A 231 -11.60 -23.23 11.91
C LEU A 231 -10.10 -23.01 11.68
N VAL A 232 -9.27 -23.68 12.48
CA VAL A 232 -7.82 -23.70 12.26
C VAL A 232 -7.49 -24.70 11.16
N GLU A 233 -6.72 -24.26 10.16
CA GLU A 233 -6.38 -25.07 9.00
C GLU A 233 -5.40 -26.20 9.37
N LEU A 234 -5.66 -27.40 8.86
CA LEU A 234 -4.83 -28.59 9.06
C LEU A 234 -3.80 -28.73 7.95
N VAL A 235 -2.61 -29.23 8.30
CA VAL A 235 -1.50 -29.43 7.35
C VAL A 235 -1.85 -30.46 6.26
N ASP A 236 -2.77 -31.39 6.55
CA ASP A 236 -3.21 -32.38 5.58
C ASP A 236 -4.22 -31.84 4.54
N GLY A 237 -4.64 -30.58 4.67
CA GLY A 237 -5.59 -29.91 3.77
C GLY A 237 -7.03 -30.43 3.88
N SER A 238 -7.35 -31.27 4.87
CA SER A 238 -8.70 -31.86 4.98
C SER A 238 -9.80 -30.84 5.23
N ASN A 239 -9.45 -29.63 5.70
CA ASN A 239 -10.38 -28.53 5.96
C ASN A 239 -10.01 -27.19 5.28
N CYS A 240 -9.05 -27.15 4.34
CA CYS A 240 -8.55 -25.91 3.73
C CYS A 240 -9.64 -25.06 3.06
N THR A 241 -10.68 -25.68 2.48
CA THR A 241 -11.80 -24.93 1.87
C THR A 241 -12.71 -24.21 2.88
N LEU A 242 -12.61 -24.52 4.17
CA LEU A 242 -13.46 -23.99 5.23
C LEU A 242 -12.69 -23.17 6.26
N ALA A 243 -11.47 -23.60 6.59
CA ALA A 243 -10.58 -22.95 7.55
C ALA A 243 -9.92 -21.70 6.97
N ALA A 244 -9.36 -20.89 7.86
CA ALA A 244 -8.50 -19.74 7.54
C ALA A 244 -8.99 -18.93 6.32
N ASP A 245 -8.15 -18.68 5.31
CA ASP A 245 -8.49 -17.91 4.10
C ASP A 245 -9.42 -18.66 3.13
N GLY A 246 -9.54 -19.99 3.24
CA GLY A 246 -10.41 -20.83 2.43
C GLY A 246 -9.81 -21.23 1.08
N PHE A 247 -8.49 -21.09 0.91
CA PHE A 247 -7.76 -21.56 -0.27
C PHE A 247 -6.93 -22.80 0.10
N CYS A 248 -6.83 -23.77 -0.81
CA CYS A 248 -6.13 -25.02 -0.57
C CYS A 248 -4.71 -25.06 -1.15
N ASP A 249 -4.33 -24.02 -1.89
CA ASP A 249 -2.98 -23.81 -2.40
C ASP A 249 -2.17 -22.77 -1.60
N THR A 250 -2.78 -22.19 -0.57
CA THR A 250 -2.09 -21.59 0.57
C THR A 250 -1.84 -22.69 1.61
N SER A 251 -0.67 -22.67 2.24
CA SER A 251 -0.41 -23.56 3.39
C SER A 251 -0.89 -22.89 4.67
N PRO A 252 -1.21 -23.65 5.73
CA PRO A 252 -1.55 -23.08 7.02
C PRO A 252 -0.51 -22.07 7.51
N ASP A 253 -0.98 -21.00 8.14
CA ASP A 253 -0.16 -20.02 8.87
C ASP A 253 -0.91 -19.63 10.14
N TYR A 254 -0.25 -19.61 11.30
CA TYR A 254 -0.81 -19.17 12.58
C TYR A 254 -0.06 -17.95 13.15
N ILE A 255 0.85 -17.34 12.37
CA ILE A 255 1.66 -16.19 12.80
C ILE A 255 1.06 -14.89 12.29
N ALA A 256 0.09 -14.34 13.03
CA ALA A 256 -0.55 -13.06 12.71
C ALA A 256 0.25 -11.82 13.19
N GLY A 257 1.57 -11.90 13.20
CA GLY A 257 2.49 -10.79 13.52
C GLY A 257 3.68 -10.77 12.56
N ARG A 258 4.48 -9.69 12.54
CA ARG A 258 5.63 -9.59 11.62
C ARG A 258 6.70 -10.64 11.92
N TRP A 259 7.23 -11.32 10.90
CA TRP A 259 8.31 -12.31 11.06
C TRP A 259 9.31 -12.35 9.90
N THR A 260 10.57 -12.67 10.21
CA THR A 260 11.64 -12.85 9.21
C THR A 260 11.61 -14.26 8.64
N CYS A 261 11.94 -14.47 7.36
CA CYS A 261 12.12 -15.82 6.82
C CYS A 261 13.52 -16.39 7.09
N ASN A 262 13.60 -17.72 7.23
CA ASN A 262 14.85 -18.46 7.26
C ASN A 262 15.44 -18.66 5.85
N GLY A 263 16.58 -19.34 5.73
CA GLY A 263 17.24 -19.59 4.44
C GLY A 263 16.44 -20.42 3.41
N ASN A 264 15.31 -21.02 3.81
CA ASN A 264 14.39 -21.73 2.94
C ASN A 264 13.13 -20.90 2.60
N GLY A 265 13.08 -19.62 2.99
CA GLY A 265 11.90 -18.78 2.79
C GLY A 265 10.73 -19.08 3.71
N GLN A 266 10.96 -19.76 4.85
CA GLN A 266 9.90 -20.19 5.78
C GLN A 266 10.02 -19.53 7.15
N SER A 267 8.96 -19.60 7.95
CA SER A 267 8.99 -19.09 9.32
C SER A 267 10.08 -19.77 10.17
N PRO A 268 10.82 -19.02 11.02
CA PRO A 268 11.76 -19.56 11.99
C PRO A 268 11.04 -20.20 13.17
N GLN A 269 9.81 -19.79 13.46
CA GLN A 269 8.92 -20.44 14.42
C GLN A 269 8.27 -21.67 13.78
N GLU A 270 8.47 -22.85 14.37
CA GLU A 270 7.73 -24.06 14.03
C GLU A 270 6.36 -24.03 14.74
N GLN A 271 5.31 -24.44 14.04
CA GLN A 271 3.94 -24.46 14.50
C GLN A 271 3.41 -25.89 14.49
N THR A 272 2.38 -26.15 15.29
CA THR A 272 1.77 -27.47 15.43
C THR A 272 0.27 -27.35 15.18
N ASP A 273 -0.22 -28.05 14.18
CA ASP A 273 -1.64 -28.03 13.82
C ASP A 273 -2.51 -28.76 14.87
N PRO A 274 -3.84 -28.70 14.76
CA PRO A 274 -4.73 -29.38 15.71
C PRO A 274 -4.59 -30.91 15.75
N ALA A 275 -4.03 -31.53 14.72
CA ALA A 275 -3.73 -32.96 14.67
C ALA A 275 -2.34 -33.31 15.25
N GLY A 276 -1.57 -32.31 15.70
CA GLY A 276 -0.22 -32.50 16.24
C GLY A 276 0.87 -32.53 15.17
N VAL A 277 0.55 -32.20 13.91
CA VAL A 277 1.50 -32.16 12.80
C VAL A 277 2.26 -30.84 12.83
N LYS A 278 3.59 -30.93 12.75
CA LYS A 278 4.48 -29.78 12.79
C LYS A 278 4.75 -29.22 11.39
N PHE A 279 4.74 -27.90 11.25
CA PHE A 279 5.00 -27.19 10.00
C PHE A 279 5.64 -25.81 10.22
N ARG A 280 5.97 -25.12 9.13
CA ARG A 280 6.47 -23.74 9.09
C ARG A 280 5.70 -22.97 8.02
N SER A 281 5.35 -21.72 8.30
CA SER A 281 4.60 -20.87 7.36
C SER A 281 5.45 -20.55 6.13
N ASP A 282 4.79 -20.45 4.98
CA ASP A 282 5.40 -20.03 3.71
C ASP A 282 5.56 -18.51 3.67
N GLY A 283 6.81 -18.03 3.62
CA GLY A 283 7.11 -16.60 3.62
C GLY A 283 6.89 -15.91 2.28
N SER A 284 6.60 -16.66 1.21
CA SER A 284 6.42 -16.11 -0.14
C SER A 284 5.04 -15.50 -0.40
N LEU A 285 4.07 -15.74 0.49
CA LEU A 285 2.70 -15.24 0.34
C LEU A 285 2.62 -13.74 0.63
N ILE A 286 2.17 -12.94 -0.36
CA ILE A 286 1.94 -11.50 -0.18
C ILE A 286 0.87 -11.24 0.89
N MET A 287 -0.11 -12.13 1.02
CA MET A 287 -1.15 -12.04 2.06
C MET A 287 -0.68 -12.55 3.43
N GLY A 288 0.58 -12.92 3.62
CA GLY A 288 1.17 -13.23 4.92
C GLY A 288 1.79 -12.00 5.59
N TYR A 289 2.36 -12.18 6.78
CA TYR A 289 3.11 -11.14 7.53
C TYR A 289 4.61 -11.42 7.63
N SER A 290 5.14 -12.26 6.74
CA SER A 290 6.59 -12.32 6.52
C SER A 290 7.13 -10.96 6.07
N ASP A 291 8.40 -10.69 6.34
CA ASP A 291 9.04 -9.48 5.82
C ASP A 291 9.08 -9.47 4.29
N ASP A 292 9.07 -8.27 3.70
CA ASP A 292 8.92 -8.10 2.25
C ASP A 292 10.02 -8.79 1.44
N ALA A 293 11.22 -8.92 1.99
CA ALA A 293 12.31 -9.66 1.37
C ALA A 293 11.98 -11.16 1.13
N CYS A 294 10.95 -11.69 1.79
CA CYS A 294 10.48 -13.06 1.69
C CYS A 294 9.31 -13.20 0.73
N GLN A 295 8.44 -12.20 0.67
CA GLN A 295 7.19 -12.23 -0.08
C GLN A 295 7.46 -12.13 -1.59
N ALA A 296 6.63 -12.79 -2.38
CA ALA A 296 6.86 -12.85 -3.82
C ALA A 296 5.60 -13.12 -4.66
N ARG A 297 4.50 -13.59 -4.09
CA ARG A 297 3.39 -14.12 -4.89
C ARG A 297 2.03 -14.13 -4.19
N PHE A 298 1.00 -14.12 -5.03
CA PHE A 298 -0.32 -14.68 -4.76
C PHE A 298 -0.38 -16.12 -5.27
N THR A 299 -1.19 -16.99 -4.66
CA THR A 299 -1.40 -18.36 -5.17
C THR A 299 -2.36 -18.37 -6.38
N PRO A 300 -2.35 -19.43 -7.21
CA PRO A 300 -3.32 -19.59 -8.30
C PRO A 300 -4.79 -19.44 -7.88
N GLU A 301 -5.22 -19.97 -6.73
CA GLU A 301 -6.60 -19.84 -6.24
C GLU A 301 -6.91 -18.41 -5.78
N GLN A 302 -5.96 -17.73 -5.11
CA GLN A 302 -6.07 -16.30 -4.78
C GLN A 302 -6.22 -15.45 -6.05
N ILE A 303 -5.38 -15.71 -7.07
CA ILE A 303 -5.46 -15.02 -8.38
C ILE A 303 -6.83 -15.26 -9.03
N ALA A 304 -7.31 -16.50 -9.06
CA ALA A 304 -8.61 -16.83 -9.62
C ALA A 304 -9.75 -16.09 -8.91
N ALA A 305 -9.70 -16.01 -7.57
CA ALA A 305 -10.67 -15.27 -6.76
C ALA A 305 -10.62 -13.76 -7.06
N MET A 306 -9.43 -13.15 -7.08
CA MET A 306 -9.30 -11.72 -7.39
C MET A 306 -9.86 -11.36 -8.77
N ARG A 307 -9.57 -12.19 -9.77
CA ARG A 307 -10.10 -12.00 -11.13
C ARG A 307 -11.61 -12.18 -11.17
N ALA A 308 -12.16 -13.22 -10.53
CA ALA A 308 -13.60 -13.40 -10.44
C ALA A 308 -14.28 -12.22 -9.73
N ASN A 309 -13.66 -11.67 -8.68
CA ASN A 309 -14.14 -10.49 -7.97
C ASN A 309 -14.23 -9.27 -8.89
N LEU A 310 -13.19 -9.02 -9.70
CA LEU A 310 -13.19 -7.95 -10.71
C LEU A 310 -14.36 -8.07 -11.70
N TYR A 311 -14.75 -9.28 -12.09
CA TYR A 311 -15.87 -9.48 -13.03
C TYR A 311 -17.25 -9.46 -12.38
N GLU A 312 -17.38 -9.86 -11.12
CA GLU A 312 -18.69 -10.11 -10.49
C GLU A 312 -19.09 -9.06 -9.46
N VAL A 313 -18.11 -8.42 -8.82
CA VAL A 313 -18.31 -7.44 -7.76
C VAL A 313 -17.83 -6.06 -8.20
N LYS A 314 -16.66 -5.99 -8.85
CA LYS A 314 -16.00 -4.74 -9.25
C LYS A 314 -16.01 -4.54 -10.77
N ALA A 315 -17.05 -5.02 -11.45
CA ALA A 315 -17.15 -4.96 -12.92
C ALA A 315 -17.05 -3.52 -13.45
N ASP A 316 -17.50 -2.54 -12.66
CA ASP A 316 -17.42 -1.13 -13.01
C ASP A 316 -15.98 -0.62 -13.10
N TYR A 317 -14.99 -1.30 -12.52
CA TYR A 317 -13.56 -0.97 -12.68
C TYR A 317 -13.01 -1.35 -14.05
N LEU A 318 -13.73 -2.20 -14.80
CA LEU A 318 -13.27 -2.72 -16.09
C LEU A 318 -13.75 -1.88 -17.30
N TYR A 319 -14.14 -0.62 -17.08
CA TYR A 319 -14.69 0.24 -18.15
C TYR A 319 -13.66 0.64 -19.22
N ASN A 320 -12.37 0.73 -18.88
CA ASN A 320 -11.30 1.11 -19.80
C ASN A 320 -10.21 0.03 -19.87
N GLN A 321 -10.25 -0.78 -20.93
CA GLN A 321 -9.30 -1.88 -21.16
C GLN A 321 -8.30 -1.59 -22.30
N THR A 322 -8.19 -0.34 -22.74
CA THR A 322 -7.24 0.05 -23.80
C THR A 322 -6.03 0.74 -23.18
N PRO A 323 -4.90 0.03 -23.01
CA PRO A 323 -3.73 0.61 -22.38
C PRO A 323 -3.05 1.64 -23.29
N LEU A 324 -2.37 2.60 -22.67
CA LEU A 324 -1.34 3.37 -23.38
C LEU A 324 -0.13 2.47 -23.68
N PRO A 325 0.58 2.70 -24.80
CA PRO A 325 1.81 1.98 -25.08
C PRO A 325 2.86 2.27 -24.00
N SER A 326 3.72 1.27 -23.74
CA SER A 326 4.83 1.42 -22.81
C SER A 326 5.76 2.55 -23.25
N VAL A 327 6.23 3.31 -22.27
CA VAL A 327 7.24 4.35 -22.49
C VAL A 327 8.57 3.70 -22.84
N SER A 328 9.32 4.30 -23.77
CA SER A 328 10.61 3.77 -24.21
C SER A 328 11.61 3.65 -23.06
N THR A 329 12.39 2.57 -23.04
CA THR A 329 13.48 2.35 -22.08
C THR A 329 14.82 2.94 -22.57
N ALA A 330 14.81 3.68 -23.68
CA ALA A 330 16.01 4.34 -24.19
C ALA A 330 16.49 5.41 -23.19
N PRO A 331 17.81 5.60 -23.03
CA PRO A 331 18.33 6.70 -22.22
C PRO A 331 17.81 8.04 -22.76
N ILE A 332 17.30 8.89 -21.87
CA ILE A 332 16.88 10.24 -22.24
C ILE A 332 18.13 11.06 -22.58
N ALA A 333 18.18 11.59 -23.81
CA ALA A 333 19.27 12.45 -24.24
C ALA A 333 19.10 13.85 -23.66
N ILE A 334 20.08 14.31 -22.89
CA ILE A 334 20.12 15.66 -22.32
C ILE A 334 20.61 16.65 -23.37
N THR A 335 19.87 17.75 -23.53
CA THR A 335 20.20 18.82 -24.48
C THR A 335 20.94 19.96 -23.79
N THR A 336 20.43 20.44 -22.64
CA THR A 336 21.09 21.46 -21.81
C THR A 336 20.55 21.44 -20.37
N PRO A 337 21.33 21.80 -19.35
CA PRO A 337 22.77 21.97 -19.39
C PRO A 337 23.47 20.63 -19.60
N LEU A 338 24.52 20.63 -20.40
CA LEU A 338 25.43 19.51 -20.53
C LEU A 338 26.29 19.38 -19.26
N GLN A 339 26.98 18.24 -19.14
CA GLN A 339 27.87 18.01 -18.01
C GLN A 339 28.92 19.13 -17.89
N ASP A 340 29.08 19.64 -16.66
CA ASP A 340 29.99 20.73 -16.28
C ASP A 340 29.70 22.10 -16.94
N GLU A 341 28.52 22.28 -17.54
CA GLU A 341 28.08 23.57 -18.11
C GLU A 341 27.69 24.58 -17.01
N LEU A 342 28.08 25.84 -17.21
CA LEU A 342 27.65 26.95 -16.34
C LEU A 342 26.23 27.38 -16.70
N VAL A 343 25.36 27.48 -15.68
CA VAL A 343 23.98 27.92 -15.84
C VAL A 343 23.74 29.26 -15.16
N GLN A 344 22.69 29.98 -15.58
CA GLN A 344 22.20 31.14 -14.85
C GLN A 344 21.64 30.67 -13.51
N TYR A 345 22.08 31.29 -12.41
CA TYR A 345 21.66 30.86 -11.08
C TYR A 345 20.18 31.15 -10.82
N ASP A 346 19.62 32.23 -11.37
CA ASP A 346 18.24 32.70 -11.16
C ASP A 346 17.25 32.24 -12.25
N ALA A 347 17.73 31.54 -13.28
CA ALA A 347 16.92 31.05 -14.39
C ALA A 347 17.57 29.84 -15.09
N ALA A 348 18.03 28.86 -14.31
CA ALA A 348 18.62 27.64 -14.86
C ALA A 348 17.57 26.90 -15.71
N TYR A 349 17.87 26.77 -16.99
CA TYR A 349 17.01 26.14 -17.99
C TYR A 349 17.51 24.73 -18.28
N LEU A 350 16.58 23.76 -18.25
CA LEU A 350 16.80 22.35 -18.47
C LEU A 350 16.01 21.93 -19.72
N GLU A 351 16.62 21.15 -20.61
CA GLU A 351 15.99 20.60 -21.81
C GLU A 351 16.56 19.24 -22.15
N TRP A 352 15.69 18.36 -22.63
CA TRP A 352 16.02 17.00 -23.06
C TRP A 352 15.18 16.60 -24.27
N GLU A 353 15.63 15.57 -24.98
CA GLU A 353 14.86 14.99 -26.09
C GLU A 353 13.62 14.25 -25.55
N PRO A 354 12.45 14.43 -26.18
CA PRO A 354 11.24 13.70 -25.81
C PRO A 354 11.44 12.18 -25.88
N LEU A 355 10.96 11.48 -24.86
CA LEU A 355 10.94 10.02 -24.82
C LEU A 355 9.65 9.50 -25.44
N GLU A 356 9.76 8.50 -26.32
CA GLU A 356 8.59 7.92 -27.01
C GLU A 356 7.55 7.40 -26.00
N ASN A 357 6.28 7.74 -26.25
CA ASN A 357 5.11 7.44 -25.41
C ASN A 357 5.09 8.05 -24.00
N ALA A 358 6.12 8.81 -23.60
CA ALA A 358 6.09 9.57 -22.35
C ALA A 358 5.11 10.74 -22.47
N THR A 359 4.22 10.87 -21.49
CA THR A 359 3.27 12.00 -21.40
C THR A 359 3.65 12.95 -20.27
N HIS A 360 4.47 12.46 -19.33
CA HIS A 360 4.93 13.21 -18.17
C HIS A 360 6.41 12.93 -17.92
N TYR A 361 7.07 13.89 -17.26
CA TYR A 361 8.45 13.82 -16.83
C TYR A 361 8.56 14.19 -15.36
N LEU A 362 9.25 13.37 -14.58
CA LEU A 362 9.73 13.70 -13.24
C LEU A 362 11.15 14.24 -13.39
N VAL A 363 11.34 15.54 -13.15
CA VAL A 363 12.65 16.18 -13.13
C VAL A 363 13.06 16.40 -11.67
N GLN A 364 14.25 15.96 -11.32
CA GLN A 364 14.82 16.19 -9.99
C GLN A 364 16.12 16.97 -10.09
N VAL A 365 16.31 17.93 -9.19
CA VAL A 365 17.51 18.75 -9.07
C VAL A 365 18.03 18.68 -7.65
N SER A 366 19.33 18.44 -7.47
CA SER A 366 19.94 18.21 -6.18
C SER A 366 21.34 18.82 -6.11
N PRO A 367 21.76 19.39 -4.97
CA PRO A 367 23.13 19.83 -4.78
C PRO A 367 24.11 18.69 -4.47
N VAL A 368 23.62 17.44 -4.38
CA VAL A 368 24.43 16.25 -4.12
C VAL A 368 24.09 15.14 -5.14
N PRO A 369 25.08 14.35 -5.59
CA PRO A 369 24.86 13.34 -6.62
C PRO A 369 24.02 12.15 -6.14
N SER A 370 23.86 11.98 -4.82
CA SER A 370 23.02 10.93 -4.23
C SER A 370 21.51 11.22 -4.31
N PHE A 371 21.10 12.43 -4.69
CA PHE A 371 19.69 12.86 -4.69
C PHE A 371 18.96 12.55 -3.37
N THR A 372 19.62 12.78 -2.24
CA THR A 372 19.00 12.59 -0.92
C THR A 372 17.72 13.43 -0.82
N ALA A 373 16.58 12.79 -0.49
CA ALA A 373 15.26 13.41 -0.59
C ALA A 373 15.13 14.76 0.13
N ALA A 374 15.80 14.94 1.27
CA ALA A 374 15.79 16.20 2.03
C ALA A 374 16.47 17.39 1.32
N LEU A 375 17.24 17.13 0.26
CA LEU A 375 18.02 18.14 -0.47
C LEU A 375 17.62 18.25 -1.95
N ALA A 376 16.75 17.36 -2.44
CA ALA A 376 16.37 17.31 -3.84
C ALA A 376 15.01 17.97 -4.06
N SER A 377 14.92 18.87 -5.02
CA SER A 377 13.65 19.40 -5.53
C SER A 377 13.14 18.50 -6.65
N SER A 378 11.83 18.28 -6.71
CA SER A 378 11.19 17.42 -7.72
C SER A 378 10.04 18.15 -8.41
N TYR A 379 9.96 18.01 -9.73
CA TYR A 379 8.98 18.70 -10.58
C TYR A 379 8.33 17.69 -11.53
N ILE A 380 7.01 17.80 -11.71
CA ILE A 380 6.24 16.98 -12.65
C ILE A 380 5.83 17.87 -13.81
N LEU A 381 6.17 17.45 -15.03
CA LEU A 381 6.03 18.26 -16.23
C LEU A 381 5.41 17.46 -17.37
N THR A 382 4.68 18.14 -18.25
CA THR A 382 4.15 17.56 -19.51
C THR A 382 4.95 18.01 -20.73
N THR A 383 5.98 18.83 -20.53
CA THR A 383 6.92 19.34 -21.53
C THR A 383 8.30 18.71 -21.36
N ASN A 384 9.12 18.77 -22.40
CA ASN A 384 10.51 18.29 -22.40
C ASN A 384 11.55 19.39 -22.08
N SER A 385 11.08 20.51 -21.53
CA SER A 385 11.91 21.61 -21.07
C SER A 385 11.32 22.29 -19.84
N PHE A 386 12.19 22.92 -19.06
CA PHE A 386 11.85 23.50 -17.77
C PHE A 386 12.83 24.58 -17.33
N THR A 387 12.32 25.70 -16.83
CA THR A 387 13.13 26.71 -16.14
C THR A 387 12.90 26.59 -14.64
N LEU A 388 13.97 26.47 -13.85
CA LEU A 388 13.85 26.39 -12.41
C LEU A 388 13.22 27.67 -11.84
N PRO A 389 12.19 27.56 -10.99
CA PRO A 389 11.52 28.72 -10.41
C PRO A 389 12.33 29.37 -9.28
N GLU A 390 13.20 28.58 -8.64
CA GLU A 390 14.02 29.00 -7.51
C GLU A 390 15.47 29.22 -7.94
N ALA A 391 16.08 30.28 -7.40
CA ALA A 391 17.48 30.57 -7.66
C ALA A 391 18.40 29.55 -6.99
N LEU A 392 19.36 29.04 -7.76
CA LEU A 392 20.45 28.21 -7.30
C LEU A 392 21.46 29.03 -6.49
N THR A 393 22.14 28.39 -5.55
CA THR A 393 23.25 29.01 -4.83
C THR A 393 24.44 29.19 -5.77
N LEU A 394 25.02 30.39 -5.81
CA LEU A 394 26.22 30.69 -6.59
C LEU A 394 27.42 29.81 -6.18
N ASP A 395 28.34 29.60 -7.13
CA ASP A 395 29.59 28.87 -6.95
C ASP A 395 29.42 27.44 -6.38
N ARG A 396 28.34 26.77 -6.78
CA ARG A 396 27.99 25.42 -6.33
C ARG A 396 27.62 24.52 -7.51
N ASN A 397 28.06 23.26 -7.43
CA ASN A 397 27.66 22.22 -8.37
C ASN A 397 26.27 21.67 -8.04
N TYR A 398 25.47 21.45 -9.08
CA TYR A 398 24.16 20.81 -9.01
C TYR A 398 24.11 19.61 -9.95
N TYR A 399 23.27 18.67 -9.60
CA TYR A 399 22.99 17.44 -10.33
C TYR A 399 21.51 17.44 -10.67
N TRP A 400 21.17 17.02 -11.88
CA TRP A 400 19.78 16.85 -12.25
C TRP A 400 19.58 15.55 -13.01
N ARG A 401 18.37 15.02 -12.94
CA ARG A 401 17.95 13.81 -13.65
C ARG A 401 16.49 13.94 -14.05
N VAL A 402 16.12 13.21 -15.11
CA VAL A 402 14.77 13.19 -15.65
C VAL A 402 14.33 11.74 -15.86
N ARG A 403 13.07 11.45 -15.53
CA ARG A 403 12.39 10.16 -15.74
C ARG A 403 11.11 10.40 -16.52
N GLY A 404 10.96 9.77 -17.68
CA GLY A 404 9.73 9.81 -18.48
C GLY A 404 8.75 8.70 -18.08
N TYR A 405 7.47 9.03 -17.98
CA TYR A 405 6.42 8.08 -17.63
C TYR A 405 5.08 8.45 -18.30
N ASN A 406 4.12 7.52 -18.26
CA ASN A 406 2.72 7.80 -18.56
C ASN A 406 1.82 7.07 -17.56
N SER A 407 0.50 7.19 -17.71
CA SER A 407 -0.46 6.61 -16.75
C SER A 407 -0.43 5.08 -16.66
N HIS A 408 0.21 4.37 -17.59
CA HIS A 408 0.29 2.90 -17.64
C HIS A 408 1.72 2.37 -17.50
N SER A 409 2.74 3.24 -17.52
CA SER A 409 4.15 2.87 -17.63
C SER A 409 5.00 3.74 -16.71
N PHE A 410 5.42 3.16 -15.59
CA PHE A 410 6.07 3.88 -14.47
C PHE A 410 7.53 3.47 -14.22
N CYS A 411 7.93 2.28 -14.64
CA CYS A 411 9.14 1.57 -14.20
C CYS A 411 10.48 2.04 -14.80
N ASN A 412 10.51 3.11 -15.60
CA ASN A 412 11.67 3.48 -16.41
C ASN A 412 12.84 4.10 -15.65
#